data_AF-A0A2A4XIM9-F1
#
_entry.id   AF-A0A2A4XIM9-F1
#
_cell.length_a   1.000
_cell.length_b   1.000
_cell.length_c   1.000
_cell.angle_alpha   90.00
_cell.angle_beta   90.00
_cell.angle_gamma   90.00
#
_symmetry.space_group_name_H-M   'P 1'
#
loop_
_entity.id
_entity.type
_entity.pdbx_description
1 polymer ?
#
loop_
_entity_poly.entity_id
_entity_poly.type
_entity_poly.pdbx_seq_one_letter_code
_entity_poly.pdbx_strand_id
1 'polypeptide(L)'
;MKYTLLGLIAVLLSFLGFHLGANSQGEDQFLEMHRISDAPATVSMRQNDFALCGQPFYDDVYALTVEIFAEGAENVNLEYYQEQVFALVRSSKEFGDDAEAFVVHIKDIPGQLVDIIFEDPEVLASCANFSVALVGPP
;
A
#
# COMPACT_ATOMS: atom_id res chain seq x y z
N MET A 1 20.10 -25.10 24.61
CA MET A 1 21.22 -24.15 24.45
C MET A 1 20.63 -22.79 24.12
N LYS A 2 21.07 -21.75 24.85
CA LYS A 2 20.68 -20.34 24.74
C LYS A 2 21.45 -19.67 23.60
N TYR A 3 20.81 -18.81 22.81
CA TYR A 3 21.35 -17.53 22.31
C TYR A 3 20.16 -16.58 22.06
N THR A 4 19.80 -15.69 22.99
CA THR A 4 20.27 -14.31 23.25
C THR A 4 19.48 -13.24 22.49
N LEU A 5 18.77 -12.46 23.32
CA LEU A 5 17.97 -11.25 23.14
C LEU A 5 18.79 -10.03 22.67
N LEU A 6 18.08 -8.99 22.19
CA LEU A 6 18.38 -7.53 22.15
C LEU A 6 18.93 -6.91 20.86
N GLY A 7 18.15 -5.94 20.36
CA GLY A 7 18.56 -4.95 19.35
C GLY A 7 17.55 -3.81 19.18
N LEU A 8 17.13 -3.21 20.29
CA LEU A 8 16.27 -2.02 20.35
C LEU A 8 17.14 -0.78 20.09
N ILE A 9 16.89 -0.01 19.02
CA ILE A 9 17.52 1.31 18.82
C ILE A 9 16.43 2.35 18.51
N ALA A 10 16.16 3.15 19.54
CA ALA A 10 15.52 4.46 19.43
C ALA A 10 16.56 5.51 19.02
N VAL A 11 16.22 6.42 18.11
CA VAL A 11 16.89 7.73 17.98
C VAL A 11 15.84 8.82 17.82
N LEU A 12 15.43 9.36 18.97
CA LEU A 12 14.93 10.72 19.13
C LEU A 12 16.14 11.61 19.45
N LEU A 13 16.35 12.71 18.72
CA LEU A 13 17.13 13.91 19.09
C LEU A 13 16.97 14.92 17.93
N SER A 14 16.03 15.87 18.00
CA SER A 14 16.21 17.23 18.54
C SER A 14 17.33 18.04 17.88
N PHE A 15 16.97 18.93 16.94
CA PHE A 15 17.70 20.17 16.68
C PHE A 15 16.73 21.35 16.69
N LEU A 16 16.76 22.11 17.79
CA LEU A 16 16.46 23.54 17.80
C LEU A 16 17.58 24.27 17.06
N GLY A 17 17.24 25.25 16.23
CA GLY A 17 18.20 26.14 15.60
C GLY A 17 17.53 27.35 14.96
N PHE A 18 17.30 28.39 15.78
CA PHE A 18 17.00 29.75 15.34
C PHE A 18 18.05 30.24 14.33
N HIS A 19 17.61 30.82 13.21
CA HIS A 19 18.34 31.91 12.56
C HIS A 19 17.36 33.01 12.15
N LEU A 20 17.33 34.06 12.96
CA LEU A 20 16.98 35.41 12.54
C LEU A 20 18.07 35.90 11.57
N GLY A 21 17.65 36.37 10.41
CA GLY A 21 18.52 37.03 9.44
C GLY A 21 17.68 37.99 8.59
N ALA A 22 17.49 39.20 9.09
CA ALA A 22 17.03 40.34 8.31
C ALA A 22 18.26 41.11 7.81
N ASN A 23 18.37 41.37 6.50
CA ASN A 23 18.80 42.69 6.02
C ASN A 23 18.53 42.96 4.53
N SER A 24 18.03 44.17 4.29
CA SER A 24 18.16 45.12 3.15
C SER A 24 18.05 44.61 1.71
N GLN A 25 16.99 44.96 0.97
CA GLN A 25 16.74 46.25 0.29
C GLN A 25 17.26 46.23 -1.16
N GLY A 26 16.31 46.33 -2.08
CA GLY A 26 16.49 46.39 -3.53
C GLY A 26 15.11 46.54 -4.16
N GLU A 27 14.51 47.71 -3.96
CA GLU A 27 13.32 48.14 -4.70
C GLU A 27 13.71 48.36 -6.16
N ASP A 28 13.00 47.72 -7.08
CA ASP A 28 12.55 48.40 -8.29
C ASP A 28 11.18 47.84 -8.67
N GLN A 29 10.22 48.75 -8.62
CA GLN A 29 8.81 48.53 -8.87
C GLN A 29 8.61 48.33 -10.38
N PHE A 30 8.02 47.21 -10.78
CA PHE A 30 7.16 47.19 -11.95
C PHE A 30 5.80 46.61 -11.57
N LEU A 31 4.81 47.47 -11.68
CA LEU A 31 3.40 47.31 -11.40
C LEU A 31 2.80 45.96 -11.81
N GLU A 32 2.30 45.26 -10.80
CA GLU A 32 0.93 44.75 -10.71
C GLU A 32 0.31 44.23 -12.03
N MET A 33 0.60 42.97 -12.36
CA MET A 33 -0.30 42.17 -13.20
C MET A 33 -0.64 40.87 -12.47
N HIS A 34 -1.86 40.86 -11.95
CA HIS A 34 -2.65 39.72 -11.51
C HIS A 34 -1.90 38.57 -10.82
N ARG A 35 -1.95 38.64 -9.49
CA ARG A 35 -1.90 37.51 -8.56
C ARG A 35 -2.97 36.48 -8.93
N ILE A 36 -2.68 35.60 -9.88
CA ILE A 36 -3.16 34.23 -9.85
C ILE A 36 -2.02 33.45 -9.22
N SER A 37 -2.30 32.90 -8.04
CA SER A 37 -1.39 32.02 -7.33
C SER A 37 -1.25 30.74 -8.14
N ASP A 38 -0.38 30.73 -9.15
CA ASP A 38 0.19 29.53 -9.74
C ASP A 38 1.24 28.94 -8.79
N ALA A 39 0.85 28.72 -7.53
CA ALA A 39 1.47 27.62 -6.82
C ALA A 39 1.06 26.40 -7.64
N PRO A 40 2.01 25.62 -8.20
CA PRO A 40 1.62 24.33 -8.75
C PRO A 40 0.93 23.64 -7.59
N ALA A 41 -0.38 23.39 -7.72
CA ALA A 41 -0.97 22.32 -6.97
C ALA A 41 -0.12 21.12 -7.37
N THR A 42 0.81 20.74 -6.51
CA THR A 42 1.30 19.37 -6.48
C THR A 42 0.06 18.58 -6.10
N VAL A 43 -0.81 18.36 -7.09
CA VAL A 43 -1.65 17.18 -7.14
C VAL A 43 -0.62 16.09 -7.00
N SER A 44 -0.50 15.56 -5.78
CA SER A 44 0.24 14.34 -5.57
C SER A 44 -0.39 13.36 -6.54
N MET A 45 0.30 13.10 -7.65
CA MET A 45 -0.08 12.08 -8.63
C MET A 45 0.12 10.69 -8.03
N ARG A 46 -0.21 10.52 -6.74
CA ARG A 46 -0.45 9.21 -6.14
C ARG A 46 -1.76 8.71 -6.74
N GLN A 47 -1.67 8.24 -7.98
CA GLN A 47 -2.71 7.49 -8.66
C GLN A 47 -3.11 6.20 -7.89
N ASN A 48 -2.47 5.93 -6.74
CA ASN A 48 -2.62 4.74 -5.91
C ASN A 48 -3.13 5.02 -4.48
N ASP A 49 -3.65 6.21 -4.16
CA ASP A 49 -4.45 6.39 -2.92
C ASP A 49 -5.87 5.79 -3.08
N PHE A 50 -6.01 4.73 -3.89
CA PHE A 50 -7.27 4.01 -4.05
C PHE A 50 -7.46 3.12 -2.82
N ALA A 51 -8.47 3.43 -2.01
CA ALA A 51 -8.92 2.49 -1.00
C ALA A 51 -9.50 1.26 -1.72
N LEU A 52 -8.74 0.16 -1.74
CA LEU A 52 -9.21 -1.11 -2.27
C LEU A 52 -10.35 -1.66 -1.39
N CYS A 53 -10.25 -1.49 -0.07
CA CYS A 53 -11.33 -1.83 0.84
C CYS A 53 -12.60 -1.03 0.56
N GLY A 54 -13.74 -1.71 0.65
CA GLY A 54 -15.05 -1.16 0.29
C GLY A 54 -15.38 -1.31 -1.21
N GLN A 55 -14.45 -1.80 -2.01
CA GLN A 55 -14.74 -2.31 -3.35
C GLN A 55 -15.10 -3.80 -3.23
N PRO A 56 -16.28 -4.24 -3.72
CA PRO A 56 -16.77 -5.60 -3.50
C PRO A 56 -15.77 -6.71 -3.84
N PHE A 57 -15.07 -6.61 -4.98
CA PHE A 57 -14.09 -7.60 -5.38
C PHE A 57 -12.93 -7.72 -4.39
N TYR A 58 -12.39 -6.60 -3.91
CA TYR A 58 -11.25 -6.60 -2.99
C TYR A 58 -11.67 -7.00 -1.57
N ASP A 59 -12.90 -6.69 -1.16
CA ASP A 59 -13.48 -7.21 0.08
C ASP A 59 -13.60 -8.74 0.03
N ASP A 60 -14.01 -9.31 -1.11
CA ASP A 60 -14.07 -10.76 -1.32
C ASP A 60 -12.67 -11.41 -1.33
N VAL A 61 -11.67 -10.77 -1.95
CA VAL A 61 -10.27 -11.25 -1.93
C VAL A 61 -9.72 -11.25 -0.51
N TYR A 62 -9.99 -10.19 0.28
CA TYR A 62 -9.58 -10.12 1.67
C TYR A 62 -10.25 -11.22 2.51
N ALA A 63 -11.57 -11.39 2.38
CA ALA A 63 -12.31 -12.42 3.10
C ALA A 63 -11.80 -13.83 2.78
N LEU A 64 -11.58 -14.14 1.49
CA LEU A 64 -11.00 -15.41 1.04
C LEU A 64 -9.61 -15.64 1.64
N THR A 65 -8.78 -14.60 1.67
CA THR A 65 -7.43 -14.70 2.21
C THR A 65 -7.46 -14.94 3.72
N VAL A 66 -8.30 -14.23 4.48
CA VAL A 66 -8.47 -14.47 5.92
C VAL A 66 -8.97 -15.89 6.20
N GLU A 67 -9.91 -16.40 5.39
CA GLU A 67 -10.43 -17.76 5.54
C GLU A 67 -9.34 -18.82 5.33
N ILE A 68 -8.58 -18.73 4.24
CA ILE A 68 -7.54 -19.72 3.89
C ILE A 68 -6.38 -19.69 4.89
N PHE A 69 -6.06 -18.52 5.45
CA PHE A 69 -4.97 -18.34 6.41
C PHE A 69 -5.41 -18.48 7.87
N ALA A 70 -6.66 -18.89 8.14
CA ALA A 70 -7.20 -18.98 9.50
C ALA A 70 -6.41 -19.91 10.44
N GLU A 71 -5.72 -20.90 9.88
CA GLU A 71 -4.86 -21.84 10.61
C GLU A 71 -3.37 -21.45 10.60
N GLY A 72 -3.02 -20.27 10.07
CA GLY A 72 -1.64 -19.79 9.96
C GLY A 72 -1.04 -19.98 8.57
N ALA A 73 -0.15 -19.06 8.17
CA ALA A 73 0.46 -19.01 6.85
C ALA A 73 1.31 -20.25 6.54
N GLU A 74 1.93 -20.86 7.56
CA GLU A 74 2.74 -22.07 7.44
C GLU A 74 1.94 -23.30 7.00
N ASN A 75 0.61 -23.26 7.13
CA ASN A 75 -0.30 -24.35 6.77
C ASN A 75 -0.98 -24.13 5.41
N VAL A 76 -0.71 -23.01 4.73
CA VAL A 76 -1.35 -22.68 3.47
C VAL A 76 -0.78 -23.52 2.33
N ASN A 77 -1.68 -24.13 1.57
CA ASN A 77 -1.35 -24.70 0.27
C ASN A 77 -1.38 -23.60 -0.80
N LEU A 78 -0.20 -23.20 -1.29
CA LEU A 78 -0.04 -22.14 -2.28
C LEU A 78 -0.83 -22.40 -3.57
N GLU A 79 -0.82 -23.62 -4.10
CA GLU A 79 -1.52 -23.96 -5.34
C GLU A 79 -3.03 -23.78 -5.17
N TYR A 80 -3.57 -24.26 -4.05
CA TYR A 80 -4.98 -24.07 -3.70
C TYR A 80 -5.34 -22.59 -3.56
N TYR A 81 -4.52 -21.79 -2.86
CA TYR A 81 -4.76 -20.36 -2.71
C TYR A 81 -4.77 -19.63 -4.06
N GLN A 82 -3.80 -19.91 -4.93
CA GLN A 82 -3.75 -19.37 -6.29
C GLN A 82 -5.01 -19.73 -7.09
N GLU A 83 -5.43 -20.98 -7.06
CA GLU A 83 -6.65 -21.43 -7.73
C GLU A 83 -7.90 -20.68 -7.24
N GLN A 84 -8.03 -20.48 -5.93
CA GLN A 84 -9.17 -19.75 -5.36
C GLN A 84 -9.18 -18.27 -5.78
N VAL A 85 -8.02 -17.60 -5.75
CA VAL A 85 -7.92 -16.20 -6.20
C VAL A 85 -8.26 -16.08 -7.69
N PHE A 86 -7.75 -16.98 -8.53
CA PHE A 86 -8.05 -16.94 -9.96
C PHE A 86 -9.50 -17.31 -10.26
N ALA A 87 -10.10 -18.23 -9.50
CA ALA A 87 -11.53 -18.52 -9.60
C ALA A 87 -12.37 -17.30 -9.23
N LEU A 88 -11.98 -16.56 -8.20
CA LEU A 88 -12.66 -15.32 -7.80
C LEU A 88 -12.62 -14.28 -8.93
N VAL A 89 -11.45 -14.05 -9.55
CA VAL A 89 -11.31 -13.18 -10.74
C VAL A 89 -12.25 -13.62 -11.86
N ARG A 90 -12.24 -14.91 -12.23
CA ARG A 90 -13.06 -15.45 -13.32
C ARG A 90 -14.56 -15.34 -13.07
N SER A 91 -14.97 -15.37 -11.81
CA SER A 91 -16.38 -15.23 -11.41
C SER A 91 -16.84 -13.79 -11.30
N SER A 92 -15.90 -12.84 -11.23
CA SER A 92 -16.22 -11.43 -11.04
C SER A 92 -16.76 -10.79 -12.32
N LYS A 93 -17.89 -10.09 -12.17
CA LYS A 93 -18.49 -9.29 -13.25
C LYS A 93 -17.63 -8.08 -13.65
N GLU A 94 -16.71 -7.67 -12.78
CA GLU A 94 -15.80 -6.54 -13.02
C GLU A 94 -14.88 -6.80 -14.22
N PHE A 95 -14.39 -8.04 -14.36
CA PHE A 95 -13.44 -8.38 -15.41
C PHE A 95 -14.09 -8.93 -16.67
N GLY A 96 -15.25 -9.58 -16.59
CA GLY A 96 -15.99 -10.06 -17.75
C GLY A 96 -15.12 -10.85 -18.73
N ASP A 97 -15.08 -10.43 -19.99
CA ASP A 97 -14.30 -11.08 -21.05
C ASP A 97 -12.77 -10.93 -20.87
N ASP A 98 -12.33 -9.98 -20.04
CA ASP A 98 -10.90 -9.73 -19.75
C ASP A 98 -10.37 -10.55 -18.57
N ALA A 99 -11.20 -11.39 -17.95
CA ALA A 99 -10.84 -12.13 -16.74
C ALA A 99 -9.56 -12.97 -16.90
N GLU A 100 -9.39 -13.69 -18.01
CA GLU A 100 -8.17 -14.49 -18.22
C GLU A 100 -6.93 -13.61 -18.43
N ALA A 101 -7.07 -12.46 -19.09
CA ALA A 101 -5.97 -11.51 -19.24
C ALA A 101 -5.56 -10.95 -17.87
N PHE A 102 -6.53 -10.67 -17.00
CA PHE A 102 -6.26 -10.23 -15.64
C PHE A 102 -5.61 -11.32 -14.79
N VAL A 103 -6.06 -12.59 -14.88
CA VAL A 103 -5.39 -13.73 -14.22
C VAL A 103 -3.92 -13.80 -14.64
N VAL A 104 -3.62 -13.66 -15.93
CA VAL A 104 -2.23 -13.64 -16.42
C VAL A 104 -1.44 -12.45 -15.84
N HIS A 105 -2.08 -11.30 -15.70
CA HIS A 105 -1.47 -10.10 -15.12
C HIS A 105 -1.11 -10.29 -13.64
N ILE A 106 -1.97 -10.95 -12.86
CA ILE A 106 -1.80 -11.08 -11.40
C ILE A 106 -1.18 -12.41 -10.95
N LYS A 107 -0.78 -13.30 -11.87
CA LYS A 107 -0.45 -14.71 -11.56
C LYS A 107 0.58 -14.92 -10.44
N ASP A 108 1.50 -13.97 -10.27
CA ASP A 108 2.57 -14.06 -9.27
C ASP A 108 2.17 -13.45 -7.91
N ILE A 109 1.10 -12.63 -7.88
CA ILE A 109 0.67 -11.89 -6.68
C ILE A 109 0.23 -12.82 -5.54
N PRO A 110 -0.55 -13.90 -5.74
CA PRO A 110 -0.93 -14.76 -4.62
C PRO A 110 0.26 -15.42 -3.94
N GLY A 111 1.31 -15.77 -4.70
CA GLY A 111 2.56 -16.29 -4.13
C GLY A 111 3.28 -15.26 -3.27
N GLN A 112 3.40 -14.02 -3.78
CA GLN A 112 3.99 -12.92 -3.02
C GLN A 112 3.20 -12.60 -1.75
N LEU A 113 1.87 -12.69 -1.78
CA LEU A 113 1.04 -12.51 -0.59
C LEU A 113 1.27 -13.59 0.46
N VAL A 114 1.43 -14.86 0.06
CA VAL A 114 1.77 -15.94 0.99
C VAL A 114 3.08 -15.63 1.70
N ASP A 115 4.12 -15.22 0.95
CA ASP A 115 5.41 -14.86 1.53
C ASP A 115 5.29 -13.67 2.49
N ILE A 116 4.58 -12.61 2.09
CA ILE A 116 4.35 -11.42 2.93
C ILE A 116 3.60 -11.78 4.22
N ILE A 117 2.52 -12.56 4.14
CA ILE A 117 1.70 -12.92 5.31
C ILE A 117 2.47 -13.90 6.21
N PHE A 118 3.34 -14.75 5.64
CA PHE A 118 4.23 -15.60 6.41
C PHE A 118 5.25 -14.78 7.21
N GLU A 119 5.80 -13.72 6.61
CA GLU A 119 6.74 -12.81 7.30
C GLU A 119 6.04 -11.88 8.30
N ASP A 120 4.84 -11.40 7.97
CA ASP A 120 4.04 -10.48 8.78
C ASP A 120 2.54 -10.82 8.76
N PRO A 121 2.07 -11.67 9.71
CA PRO A 121 0.66 -12.01 9.82
C PRO A 121 -0.26 -10.83 10.15
N GLU A 122 0.26 -9.71 10.67
CA GLU A 122 -0.53 -8.51 11.00
C GLU A 122 -1.08 -7.81 9.74
N VAL A 123 -0.58 -8.19 8.55
CA VAL A 123 -1.18 -7.82 7.26
C VAL A 123 -2.67 -8.19 7.20
N LEU A 124 -3.06 -9.30 7.83
CA LEU A 124 -4.46 -9.76 7.88
C LEU A 124 -5.27 -9.18 9.05
N ALA A 125 -4.70 -8.31 9.88
CA ALA A 125 -5.42 -7.70 11.00
C ALA A 125 -6.51 -6.73 10.56
N SER A 126 -6.41 -6.19 9.34
CA SER A 126 -7.45 -5.36 8.72
C SER A 126 -7.33 -5.37 7.20
N CYS A 127 -8.45 -5.11 6.51
CA CYS A 127 -8.44 -4.92 5.07
C CYS A 127 -7.50 -3.77 4.66
N ALA A 128 -7.37 -2.71 5.48
CA ALA A 128 -6.49 -1.59 5.17
C ALA A 128 -5.01 -2.02 5.11
N ASN A 129 -4.56 -2.82 6.06
CA ASN A 129 -3.20 -3.40 6.04
C ASN A 129 -3.01 -4.30 4.83
N PHE A 130 -3.98 -5.17 4.57
CA PHE A 130 -3.98 -6.06 3.42
C PHE A 130 -3.90 -5.31 2.08
N SER A 131 -4.61 -4.19 1.95
CA SER A 131 -4.58 -3.36 0.75
C SER A 131 -3.19 -2.76 0.52
N VAL A 132 -2.49 -2.34 1.57
CA VAL A 132 -1.11 -1.86 1.48
C VAL A 132 -0.17 -2.99 1.03
N ALA A 133 -0.36 -4.22 1.52
CA ALA A 133 0.43 -5.37 1.08
C ALA A 133 0.20 -5.70 -0.41
N LEU A 134 -1.02 -5.54 -0.90
CA LEU A 134 -1.38 -5.78 -2.30
C LEU A 134 -0.77 -4.75 -3.27
N VAL A 135 -0.75 -3.46 -2.91
CA VAL A 135 -0.36 -2.37 -3.82
C VAL A 135 1.04 -1.81 -3.57
N GLY A 136 1.61 -2.09 -2.40
CA GLY A 136 2.82 -1.46 -1.88
C GLY A 136 2.56 -0.18 -1.07
N PRO A 137 3.57 0.30 -0.33
CA PRO A 137 3.46 1.53 0.47
C PRO A 137 3.29 2.77 -0.42
N PRO A 138 2.57 3.81 0.05
CA PRO A 138 2.31 5.03 -0.71
C PRO A 138 3.56 5.91 -0.93
#